data_AF-A0A7K4GSB9-F1
#
_entry.id   AF-A0A7K4GSB9-F1
#
_cell.length_a   1.000
_cell.length_b   1.000
_cell.length_c   1.000
_cell.angle_alpha   90.00
_cell.angle_beta   90.00
_cell.angle_gamma   90.00
#
_symmetry.space_group_name_H-M   'P 1'
#
loop_
_entity.id
_entity.type
_entity.pdbx_description
1 polymer ?
#
loop_
_entity_poly.entity_id
_entity_poly.type
_entity_poly.pdbx_seq_one_letter_code
_entity_poly.pdbx_strand_id
1 'polypeptide(L)'
;MEEMTHENYRKIMRNFKGRMELMNKTPTRDRVNIFFELCDFGINSYIKTEKERFPDKSINEIILEMHKFHDKMRAIGRKKDGSIL
;
A
#
# COMPACT_ATOMS: atom_id res chain seq x y z
N MET A 1 16.06 -6.55 11.95
CA MET A 1 14.68 -6.02 12.01
C MET A 1 14.56 -5.34 13.36
N GLU A 2 14.57 -4.01 13.41
CA GLU A 2 14.34 -3.29 14.68
C GLU A 2 12.94 -3.65 15.21
N GLU A 3 12.88 -4.11 16.46
CA GLU A 3 11.61 -4.41 17.12
C GLU A 3 10.76 -3.14 17.21
N MET A 4 9.52 -3.24 16.74
CA MET A 4 8.56 -2.14 16.73
C MET A 4 8.09 -1.88 18.16
N THR A 5 8.78 -0.98 18.86
CA THR A 5 8.37 -0.55 20.20
C THR A 5 7.08 0.28 20.14
N HIS A 6 6.33 0.31 21.24
CA HIS A 6 5.10 1.09 21.38
C HIS A 6 5.30 2.59 21.09
N GLU A 7 6.50 3.08 21.36
CA GLU A 7 6.92 4.46 21.14
C GLU A 7 7.22 4.74 19.65
N ASN A 8 7.87 3.81 18.97
CA ASN A 8 8.07 3.85 17.51
C ASN A 8 6.73 3.81 16.77
N TYR A 9 5.77 3.00 17.23
CA TYR A 9 4.44 2.95 16.65
C TYR A 9 3.69 4.29 16.77
N ARG A 10 3.72 4.94 17.94
CA ARG A 10 3.08 6.26 18.14
C ARG A 10 3.71 7.34 17.24
N LYS A 11 5.02 7.30 17.03
CA LYS A 11 5.74 8.23 16.16
C LYS A 11 5.32 8.05 14.69
N ILE A 12 5.21 6.81 14.23
CA ILE A 12 4.72 6.47 12.89
C ILE A 12 3.26 6.95 12.71
N MET A 13 2.39 6.67 13.70
CA MET A 13 0.99 7.11 13.69
C MET A 13 0.84 8.64 13.65
N ARG A 14 1.63 9.39 14.42
CA ARG A 14 1.63 10.87 14.36
C ARG A 14 2.07 11.40 13.01
N ASN A 15 3.13 10.83 12.44
CA ASN A 15 3.61 11.24 11.11
C ASN A 15 2.56 10.94 10.03
N PHE A 16 1.88 9.80 10.13
CA PHE A 16 0.78 9.46 9.24
C PHE A 16 -0.39 10.43 9.38
N LYS A 17 -0.84 10.72 10.61
CA LYS A 17 -1.91 11.68 10.88
C LYS A 17 -1.58 13.09 10.36
N GLY A 18 -0.35 13.56 10.58
CA GLY A 18 0.10 14.86 10.08
C GLY A 18 0.11 14.93 8.55
N ARG A 19 0.51 13.86 7.87
CA ARG A 19 0.43 13.76 6.40
C ARG A 19 -1.02 13.75 5.91
N MET A 20 -1.93 13.07 6.61
CA MET A 20 -3.37 13.07 6.30
C MET A 20 -4.01 14.46 6.49
N GLU A 21 -3.67 15.16 7.57
CA GLU A 21 -4.15 16.53 7.82
C GLU A 21 -3.60 17.53 6.80
N LEU A 22 -2.34 17.37 6.38
CA LEU A 22 -1.75 18.16 5.32
C LEU A 22 -2.50 17.91 4.00
N MET A 23 -2.70 16.64 3.62
CA MET A 23 -3.47 16.27 2.43
C MET A 23 -4.87 16.88 2.45
N ASN A 24 -5.57 16.89 3.60
CA ASN A 24 -6.89 17.51 3.71
C ASN A 24 -6.90 19.02 3.46
N LYS A 25 -5.77 19.69 3.67
CA LYS A 25 -5.59 21.13 3.39
C LYS A 25 -5.04 21.39 1.99
N THR A 26 -4.58 20.36 1.28
CA THR A 26 -4.07 20.47 -0.09
C THR A 26 -5.23 20.52 -1.08
N PRO A 27 -5.19 21.40 -2.10
CA PRO A 27 -6.15 21.39 -3.20
C PRO A 27 -6.38 19.99 -3.76
N THR A 28 -7.62 19.68 -4.15
CA THR A 28 -8.03 18.34 -4.59
C THR A 28 -7.13 17.78 -5.70
N ARG A 29 -6.67 18.64 -6.61
CA ARG A 29 -5.73 18.27 -7.68
C ARG A 29 -4.43 17.66 -7.13
N ASP A 30 -3.85 18.29 -6.13
CA ASP A 30 -2.56 17.87 -5.57
C ASP A 30 -2.70 16.61 -4.72
N ARG A 31 -3.83 16.44 -4.03
CA ARG A 31 -4.16 15.17 -3.34
C ARG A 31 -4.22 14.00 -4.31
N VAL A 32 -4.86 14.19 -5.47
CA VAL A 32 -4.97 13.17 -6.52
C VAL A 32 -3.59 12.84 -7.07
N ASN A 33 -2.73 13.83 -7.29
CA ASN A 33 -1.35 13.60 -7.72
C ASN A 33 -0.56 12.79 -6.68
N ILE A 34 -0.62 13.18 -5.40
CA ILE A 34 0.05 12.45 -4.30
C ILE A 34 -0.46 11.00 -4.23
N PHE A 35 -1.76 10.78 -4.43
CA PHE A 35 -2.32 9.43 -4.45
C PHE A 35 -1.73 8.57 -5.56
N PHE A 36 -1.67 9.09 -6.79
CA PHE A 36 -1.07 8.35 -7.91
C PHE A 36 0.43 8.12 -7.71
N GLU A 37 1.17 9.09 -7.20
CA GLU A 37 2.59 8.93 -6.86
C GLU A 37 2.81 7.81 -5.83
N LEU A 38 1.96 7.72 -4.81
CA LEU A 38 2.03 6.64 -3.82
C LEU A 38 1.71 5.27 -4.43
N CYS A 39 0.72 5.19 -5.32
CA CYS A 39 0.40 3.97 -6.05
C CYS A 39 1.58 3.52 -6.92
N ASP A 40 2.14 4.43 -7.71
CA ASP A 40 3.27 4.16 -8.59
C ASP A 40 4.50 3.71 -7.78
N PHE A 41 4.79 4.40 -6.68
CA PHE A 41 5.88 4.02 -5.79
C PHE A 41 5.69 2.61 -5.20
N GLY A 42 4.47 2.30 -4.74
CA GLY A 42 4.15 1.00 -4.16
C GLY A 42 4.28 -0.14 -5.16
N ILE A 43 3.73 0.04 -6.37
CA ILE A 43 3.80 -0.96 -7.46
C ILE A 43 5.26 -1.18 -7.88
N ASN A 44 6.01 -0.11 -8.13
CA ASN A 44 7.40 -0.22 -8.57
C ASN A 44 8.30 -0.86 -7.49
N SER A 45 8.07 -0.53 -6.22
CA SER A 45 8.79 -1.16 -5.10
C SER A 45 8.51 -2.66 -5.03
N TYR A 46 7.24 -3.05 -5.17
CA TYR A 46 6.85 -4.47 -5.17
C TYR A 46 7.49 -5.23 -6.35
N ILE A 47 7.42 -4.67 -7.56
CA ILE A 47 8.05 -5.27 -8.75
C ILE A 47 9.55 -5.44 -8.55
N LYS A 48 10.23 -4.42 -8.01
CA LYS A 48 11.67 -4.47 -7.73
C LYS A 48 12.00 -5.60 -6.75
N THR A 49 11.28 -5.69 -5.63
CA THR A 49 11.51 -6.74 -4.63
C THR A 49 11.26 -8.14 -5.19
N GLU A 50 10.20 -8.34 -5.97
CA GLU A 50 9.92 -9.64 -6.59
C GLU A 50 10.96 -10.00 -7.65
N LYS A 51 11.49 -9.02 -8.41
CA LYS A 51 12.60 -9.23 -9.35
C LYS A 51 13.92 -9.56 -8.68
N GLU A 52 14.22 -8.94 -7.53
CA GLU A 52 15.39 -9.29 -6.72
C GLU A 52 15.29 -10.73 -6.18
N ARG A 53 14.07 -11.17 -5.83
CA ARG A 53 13.81 -12.51 -5.30
C ARG A 53 13.71 -13.60 -6.37
N PHE A 54 13.13 -13.25 -7.52
CA PHE A 54 12.86 -14.13 -8.65
C PHE A 54 13.24 -13.41 -9.96
N PRO A 55 14.53 -13.36 -10.32
CA PRO A 55 15.01 -12.61 -11.48
C PRO A 55 14.32 -12.98 -12.80
N ASP A 56 13.96 -14.25 -12.95
CA ASP A 56 13.36 -14.82 -14.17
C ASP A 56 11.86 -14.53 -14.31
N LYS A 57 11.15 -14.20 -13.22
CA LYS A 57 9.72 -13.87 -13.28
C LYS A 57 9.50 -12.64 -14.15
N SER A 58 8.62 -12.68 -15.12
CA SER A 58 8.26 -11.49 -15.89
C SER A 58 7.49 -10.47 -15.02
N ILE A 59 7.55 -9.19 -15.40
CA ILE A 59 6.77 -8.15 -14.71
C ILE A 59 5.26 -8.46 -14.77
N ASN A 60 4.78 -9.01 -15.90
CA ASN A 60 3.38 -9.41 -16.05
C ASN A 60 2.95 -10.47 -15.03
N GLU A 61 3.78 -11.49 -14.80
CA GLU A 61 3.50 -12.51 -13.78
C GLU A 61 3.45 -11.92 -12.38
N ILE A 62 4.38 -11.01 -12.06
CA ILE A 62 4.43 -10.31 -10.77
C ILE A 62 3.15 -9.49 -10.54
N ILE A 63 2.70 -8.72 -11.54
CA ILE A 63 1.47 -7.93 -11.44
C ILE A 63 0.24 -8.84 -11.30
N LEU A 64 0.17 -9.94 -12.02
CA LEU A 64 -0.94 -10.91 -11.92
C LEU A 64 -1.01 -11.55 -10.52
N GLU A 65 0.13 -11.90 -9.93
CA GLU A 65 0.20 -12.42 -8.56
C GLU A 65 -0.24 -11.38 -7.54
N MET A 66 0.23 -10.12 -7.69
CA MET A 66 -0.20 -9.00 -6.85
C MET A 66 -1.72 -8.80 -6.89
N HIS A 67 -2.32 -8.85 -8.09
CA HIS A 67 -3.76 -8.74 -8.27
C HIS A 67 -4.52 -9.89 -7.60
N LYS A 68 -4.09 -11.13 -7.83
CA LYS A 68 -4.71 -12.32 -7.19
C LYS A 68 -4.63 -12.24 -5.67
N PHE A 69 -3.51 -11.76 -5.13
CA PHE A 69 -3.35 -11.54 -3.70
C PHE A 69 -4.32 -10.47 -3.18
N HIS A 70 -4.43 -9.34 -3.89
CA HIS A 70 -5.39 -8.28 -3.54
C HIS A 70 -6.83 -8.80 -3.50
N ASP A 71 -7.26 -9.54 -4.52
CA ASP A 71 -8.61 -10.12 -4.57
C ASP A 71 -8.87 -11.08 -3.41
N LYS A 72 -7.88 -11.91 -3.08
CA LYS A 72 -7.97 -12.82 -1.93
C LYS A 72 -8.11 -12.05 -0.61
N MET A 73 -7.32 -11.01 -0.40
CA MET A 73 -7.38 -10.18 0.80
C MET A 73 -8.71 -9.43 0.90
N ARG A 74 -9.21 -8.89 -0.22
CA ARG A 74 -10.52 -8.26 -0.32
C ARG A 74 -11.65 -9.24 0.03
N ALA A 75 -11.58 -10.46 -0.49
CA ALA A 75 -12.56 -11.51 -0.20
C ALA A 75 -12.54 -11.93 1.29
N ILE A 76 -11.37 -11.99 1.90
CA ILE A 76 -11.24 -12.28 3.35
C ILE A 76 -11.83 -11.15 4.19
N GLY A 77 -11.60 -9.89 3.82
CA GLY A 77 -12.17 -8.72 4.51
C GLY A 77 -13.70 -8.72 4.50
N ARG A 78 -14.31 -9.06 3.35
CA ARG A 78 -15.78 -9.16 3.21
C ARG A 78 -16.42 -10.25 4.09
N LYS A 79 -15.72 -11.36 4.31
CA LYS A 79 -16.21 -12.44 5.18
C LYS A 79 -16.26 -12.04 6.66
N LYS A 80 -15.52 -11.00 7.07
CA LYS A 80 -15.53 -10.51 8.45
C LYS A 80 -16.65 -9.50 8.74
N ASP A 81 -17.06 -8.69 7.76
CA ASP A 81 -18.03 -7.62 7.98
C ASP A 81 -19.48 -7.96 7.57
N GLY A 82 -19.75 -9.17 7.06
CA GLY A 82 -21.12 -9.63 6.73
C GLY A 82 -21.89 -8.78 5.72
N SER A 83 -21.29 -7.72 5.20
CA SER A 83 -21.89 -6.79 4.26
C SER A 83 -21.59 -7.28 2.85
N ILE A 84 -22.58 -8.00 2.32
CA ILE A 84 -22.76 -8.18 0.89
C ILE A 84 -23.11 -6.79 0.35
N LEU A 85 -22.24 -6.23 -0.50
CA LEU A 85 -22.63 -5.15 -1.41
C LEU A 85 -23.52 -5.74 -2.50
#